data_AF-A0A7W0ZGF4-F1
#
_entry.id   AF-A0A7W0ZGF4-F1
#
_cell.length_a   1.000
_cell.length_b   1.000
_cell.length_c   1.000
_cell.angle_alpha   90.00
_cell.angle_beta   90.00
_cell.angle_gamma   90.00
#
_symmetry.space_group_name_H-M   'P 1'
#
loop_
_entity.id
_entity.type
_entity.pdbx_description
1 polymer ?
#
loop_
_entity_poly.entity_id
_entity_poly.type
_entity_poly.pdbx_seq_one_letter_code
_entity_poly.pdbx_strand_id
1 'polypeptide(L)'
;MFLWYVINTYSGHENKVKTNLEHRIVSLNQQPAFRRVVVPTEQVIETKDGQKVQAEKRVLPGYVLVNINMSDESWTVVKGTPGVTGFVGAGAKPVPLSQPEVDRILHHGA
;
A
#
# COMPACT_ATOMS: atom_id res chain seq x y z
N MET A 1 -4.67 -18.08 1.66
CA MET A 1 -3.22 -17.84 1.80
C MET A 1 -2.97 -16.36 1.61
N PHE A 2 -2.17 -15.72 2.46
CA PHE A 2 -1.93 -14.28 2.35
C PHE A 2 -0.84 -14.01 1.32
N LEU A 3 -1.10 -13.10 0.39
CA LEU A 3 -0.18 -12.68 -0.65
C LEU A 3 -0.08 -11.16 -0.65
N TRP A 4 1.05 -10.67 -1.12
CA TRP A 4 1.26 -9.24 -1.30
C TRP A 4 0.74 -8.82 -2.66
N TYR A 5 0.01 -7.72 -2.70
CA TYR A 5 -0.51 -7.11 -3.91
C TYR A 5 -0.17 -5.63 -3.92
N VAL A 6 -0.10 -5.07 -5.12
CA VAL A 6 0.11 -3.65 -5.32
C VAL A 6 -1.18 -3.01 -5.79
N ILE A 7 -1.53 -1.89 -5.17
CA ILE A 7 -2.68 -1.07 -5.49
C ILE A 7 -2.17 0.21 -6.15
N ASN A 8 -2.71 0.53 -7.32
CA ASN A 8 -2.56 1.83 -7.95
C ASN A 8 -3.50 2.83 -7.30
N THR A 9 -2.96 4.00 -6.98
CA THR A 9 -3.68 5.12 -6.39
C THR A 9 -3.33 6.40 -7.11
N TYR A 10 -4.14 7.44 -6.92
CA TYR A 10 -3.73 8.78 -7.36
C TYR A 10 -2.48 9.21 -6.58
N SER A 11 -1.50 9.76 -7.30
CA SER A 11 -0.32 10.37 -6.67
C SER A 11 -0.76 11.47 -5.70
N GLY A 12 -0.11 11.54 -4.53
CA GLY A 12 -0.52 12.47 -3.47
C GLY A 12 -1.52 11.91 -2.46
N HIS A 13 -2.21 10.81 -2.80
CA HIS A 13 -3.31 10.25 -2.01
C HIS A 13 -2.95 8.94 -1.30
N GLU A 14 -1.72 8.45 -1.40
CA GLU A 14 -1.28 7.13 -0.91
C GLU A 14 -1.51 6.98 0.60
N ASN A 15 -1.10 7.97 1.39
CA ASN A 15 -1.34 7.98 2.84
C ASN A 15 -2.84 8.04 3.17
N LYS A 16 -3.60 8.82 2.41
CA LYS A 16 -5.06 8.90 2.58
C LYS A 16 -5.74 7.58 2.23
N VAL A 17 -5.29 6.92 1.16
CA VAL A 17 -5.78 5.60 0.74
C VAL A 17 -5.46 4.56 1.80
N LYS A 18 -4.24 4.56 2.36
CA LYS A 18 -3.87 3.67 3.47
C LYS A 18 -4.85 3.83 4.64
N THR A 19 -5.02 5.06 5.15
CA THR A 19 -5.93 5.33 6.26
C THR A 19 -7.38 4.94 5.93
N ASN A 20 -7.88 5.32 4.76
CA ASN A 20 -9.23 4.97 4.32
C ASN A 20 -9.43 3.45 4.23
N LEU A 21 -8.43 2.73 3.71
CA LEU A 21 -8.46 1.28 3.57
C LEU A 21 -8.47 0.63 4.95
N GLU A 22 -7.59 1.05 5.86
CA GLU A 22 -7.54 0.58 7.25
C GLU A 22 -8.88 0.79 7.97
N HIS A 23 -9.47 1.98 7.87
CA HIS A 23 -10.79 2.25 8.42
C HIS A 23 -11.86 1.33 7.82
N ARG A 24 -11.85 1.16 6.50
CA ARG A 24 -12.87 0.35 5.82
C ARG A 24 -12.75 -1.13 6.14
N ILE A 25 -11.53 -1.65 6.27
CA ILE A 25 -11.25 -3.01 6.73
C ILE A 25 -11.91 -3.24 8.10
N VAL A 26 -11.77 -2.28 9.02
CA VAL A 26 -12.39 -2.34 10.35
C VAL A 26 -13.92 -2.22 10.24
N SER A 27 -14.44 -1.23 9.53
CA SER A 27 -15.89 -1.01 9.39
C SER A 27 -16.63 -2.19 8.76
N LEU A 28 -15.98 -2.93 7.86
CA LEU A 28 -16.55 -4.10 7.19
C LEU A 28 -16.20 -5.42 7.87
N ASN A 29 -15.54 -5.39 9.04
CA ASN A 29 -15.06 -6.57 9.77
C ASN A 29 -14.16 -7.51 8.92
N GLN A 30 -13.41 -6.94 7.97
CA GLN A 30 -12.52 -7.67 7.06
C GLN A 30 -11.09 -7.77 7.60
N GLN A 31 -10.84 -7.38 8.85
CA GLN A 31 -9.52 -7.51 9.50
C GLN A 31 -8.90 -8.92 9.37
N PRO A 32 -9.65 -10.04 9.39
CA PRO A 32 -9.06 -11.37 9.17
C PRO A 32 -8.46 -11.57 7.77
N ALA A 33 -8.96 -10.85 6.77
CA ALA A 33 -8.50 -10.95 5.38
C ALA A 33 -7.30 -10.04 5.07
N PHE A 34 -7.04 -9.01 5.88
CA PHE A 34 -5.98 -8.03 5.67
C PHE A 34 -4.96 -8.09 6.81
N ARG A 35 -3.69 -8.35 6.48
CA ARG A 35 -2.61 -8.40 7.47
C ARG A 35 -1.87 -7.09 7.61
N ARG A 36 -1.58 -6.43 6.50
CA ARG A 36 -0.74 -5.23 6.49
C ARG A 36 -1.03 -4.35 5.29
N VAL A 37 -1.01 -3.04 5.49
CA VAL A 37 -1.07 -2.02 4.44
C VAL A 37 0.15 -1.12 4.60
N VAL A 38 0.95 -0.96 3.55
CA VAL A 38 2.21 -0.20 3.58
C VAL A 38 2.26 0.72 2.38
N VAL A 39 2.60 1.99 2.63
CA VAL A 39 2.98 2.93 1.57
C VAL A 39 4.49 2.84 1.41
N PRO A 40 5.03 2.62 0.19
CA PRO A 40 6.46 2.55 -0.05
C PRO A 40 7.08 3.96 0.04
N THR A 41 7.42 4.38 1.25
CA THR A 41 8.20 5.58 1.57
C THR A 41 9.57 5.20 2.13
N GLU A 42 10.57 5.99 1.79
CA GLU A 42 11.94 5.92 2.30
C GLU A 42 12.18 7.11 3.24
N GLN A 43 12.78 6.86 4.39
CA GLN A 43 13.13 7.91 5.33
C GLN A 43 14.41 8.61 4.86
N VAL A 44 14.28 9.86 4.43
CA VAL A 44 15.41 10.72 4.08
C VAL A 44 15.65 11.72 5.20
N ILE A 45 16.91 12.03 5.46
CA ILE A 45 17.27 13.09 6.40
C ILE A 45 17.42 14.38 5.61
N GLU A 46 16.44 15.27 5.70
CA GLU A 46 16.54 16.60 5.12
C GLU A 46 17.09 17.58 6.15
N THR A 47 17.96 18.49 5.71
CA THR A 47 18.43 19.58 6.57
C THR A 47 17.54 20.79 6.31
N LYS A 48 16.66 21.09 7.26
CA LYS A 48 15.77 22.26 7.20
C LYS A 48 16.17 23.20 8.35
N ASP A 49 16.53 24.44 8.01
CA ASP A 49 16.98 25.46 8.98
C ASP A 49 18.15 24.99 9.88
N GLY A 50 19.08 24.22 9.30
CA GLY A 50 20.25 23.69 10.03
C GLY A 50 19.96 22.51 10.97
N GLN A 51 18.69 22.10 11.12
CA GLN A 51 18.31 20.90 11.87
C GLN A 51 18.06 19.72 10.92
N LYS A 52 18.54 18.54 11.32
CA LYS A 52 18.26 17.28 10.63
C LYS A 52 16.83 16.85 10.95
N VAL A 53 15.94 16.93 9.96
CA VAL A 53 14.56 16.47 10.05
C VAL A 53 14.43 15.17 9.28
N GLN A 54 13.82 14.16 9.90
CA GLN A 54 13.42 12.95 9.18
C GLN A 54 12.22 13.31 8.30
N ALA A 55 12.40 13.25 6.98
CA ALA A 55 11.36 13.44 5.99
C ALA A 55 11.10 12.11 5.28
N GLU A 56 9.86 11.85 4.91
CA GLU A 56 9.50 10.64 4.17
C GLU A 56 9.45 10.96 2.68
N LYS A 57 10.41 10.43 1.92
CA LYS A 57 10.43 10.52 0.46
C LYS A 57 9.75 9.31 -0.13
N ARG A 58 8.84 9.52 -1.08
CA ARG A 58 8.11 8.43 -1.72
C ARG A 58 9.00 7.75 -2.75
N VAL A 59 9.24 6.45 -2.60
CA VAL A 59 10.04 5.66 -3.55
C VAL A 59 9.22 5.35 -4.80
N LEU A 60 7.92 5.09 -4.61
CA LEU A 60 6.97 4.79 -5.67
C LEU A 60 5.68 5.62 -5.47
N PRO A 61 5.60 6.85 -6.03
CA PRO A 61 4.39 7.66 -5.93
C PRO A 61 3.23 6.97 -6.67
N GLY A 62 2.04 6.98 -6.06
CA GLY A 62 0.84 6.36 -6.59
C GLY A 62 0.71 4.85 -6.35
N TYR A 63 1.53 4.26 -5.48
CA TYR A 63 1.48 2.83 -5.17
C TYR A 63 1.29 2.56 -3.68
N VAL A 64 0.50 1.54 -3.35
CA VAL A 64 0.32 1.04 -1.98
C VAL A 64 0.44 -0.49 -2.00
N LEU A 65 1.22 -1.04 -1.09
CA LEU A 65 1.36 -2.49 -0.91
C LEU A 65 0.36 -2.98 0.13
N VAL A 66 -0.29 -4.10 -0.16
CA VAL A 66 -1.26 -4.71 0.74
C VAL A 66 -1.00 -6.20 0.85
N ASN A 67 -0.90 -6.70 2.08
CA ASN A 67 -0.83 -8.13 2.37
C ASN A 67 -2.22 -8.63 2.72
N ILE A 68 -2.85 -9.37 1.79
CA ILE A 68 -4.24 -9.79 1.91
C ILE A 68 -4.45 -11.23 1.45
N ASN A 69 -5.46 -11.87 2.01
CA ASN A 69 -6.03 -13.10 1.48
C ASN A 69 -7.04 -12.71 0.39
N MET A 70 -6.70 -12.93 -0.87
CA MET A 70 -7.51 -12.47 -1.99
C MET A 70 -8.83 -13.27 -2.10
N SER A 71 -9.93 -12.57 -1.89
CA SER A 71 -11.33 -13.00 -2.04
C SER A 71 -12.17 -11.91 -2.71
N ASP A 72 -13.35 -12.23 -3.22
CA ASP A 72 -14.26 -11.25 -3.85
C ASP A 72 -14.63 -10.09 -2.91
N GLU A 73 -14.77 -10.36 -1.62
CA GLU A 73 -15.02 -9.35 -0.59
C GLU A 73 -13.83 -8.41 -0.43
N SER A 74 -12.63 -8.96 -0.19
CA SER A 74 -11.41 -8.16 -0.01
C SER A 74 -11.08 -7.32 -1.26
N TRP A 75 -11.34 -7.88 -2.44
CA TRP A 75 -11.23 -7.18 -3.72
C TRP A 75 -12.18 -5.99 -3.80
N THR A 76 -13.44 -6.19 -3.41
CA THR A 76 -14.46 -5.14 -3.38
C THR A 76 -14.13 -4.05 -2.37
N VAL A 77 -13.56 -4.40 -1.20
CA VAL A 77 -13.09 -3.41 -0.21
C VAL A 77 -12.01 -2.50 -0.80
N VAL A 78 -11.01 -3.08 -1.47
CA VAL A 78 -9.93 -2.30 -2.08
C VAL A 78 -10.45 -1.41 -3.20
N LYS A 79 -11.23 -1.96 -4.14
CA LYS A 79 -11.80 -1.17 -5.25
C LYS A 79 -12.79 -0.10 -4.79
N GLY A 80 -13.52 -0.34 -3.71
CA GLY A 80 -14.45 0.62 -3.15
C GLY A 80 -13.75 1.79 -2.42
N THR A 81 -12.45 1.69 -2.15
CA THR A 81 -11.73 2.68 -1.34
C THR A 81 -11.44 3.95 -2.15
N PRO A 82 -11.84 5.14 -1.66
CA PRO A 82 -11.58 6.39 -2.36
C PRO A 82 -10.08 6.65 -2.56
N GLY A 83 -9.71 6.96 -3.79
CA GLY A 83 -8.32 7.22 -4.18
C GLY A 83 -7.61 6.01 -4.81
N VAL A 84 -8.23 4.82 -4.77
CA VAL A 84 -7.77 3.62 -5.48
C VAL A 84 -8.24 3.67 -6.93
N THR A 85 -7.32 3.46 -7.87
CA THR A 85 -7.65 3.31 -9.30
C THR A 85 -7.76 1.84 -9.69
N GLY A 86 -7.07 0.94 -8.98
CA GLY A 86 -7.20 -0.50 -9.15
C GLY A 86 -6.02 -1.27 -8.59
N PHE A 87 -6.00 -2.59 -8.83
CA PHE A 87 -4.82 -3.41 -8.57
C PHE A 87 -3.85 -3.33 -9.75
N VAL A 88 -2.56 -3.46 -9.47
CA VAL A 88 -1.53 -3.63 -10.48
C VAL A 88 -1.58 -5.07 -11.00
N GLY A 89 -1.68 -5.22 -12.32
CA GLY A 89 -1.74 -6.52 -12.98
C GLY A 89 -2.31 -6.43 -14.39
N ALA A 90 -2.01 -7.42 -15.22
CA ALA A 90 -2.54 -7.53 -16.57
C ALA A 90 -4.00 -8.00 -16.53
N GLY A 91 -4.95 -7.05 -16.48
CA GLY A 91 -6.38 -7.30 -16.70
C GLY A 91 -7.23 -7.39 -15.43
N ALA A 92 -8.14 -8.38 -15.38
CA ALA A 92 -9.20 -8.46 -14.38
C ALA A 92 -8.79 -9.09 -13.05
N LYS A 93 -7.59 -9.70 -12.96
CA LYS A 93 -7.09 -10.38 -11.77
C LYS A 93 -5.84 -9.69 -11.22
N PRO A 94 -5.72 -9.58 -9.89
CA PRO A 94 -4.57 -8.96 -9.26
C PRO A 94 -3.38 -9.93 -9.37
N VAL A 95 -2.19 -9.40 -9.67
CA VAL A 95 -0.97 -10.22 -9.70
C VAL A 95 -0.30 -10.12 -8.33
N PRO A 96 -0.10 -11.24 -7.62
CA PRO A 96 0.62 -11.22 -6.36
C PRO A 96 2.11 -10.97 -6.60
N LEU A 97 2.73 -10.21 -5.71
CA LEU A 97 4.18 -10.06 -5.64
C LEU A 97 4.81 -11.28 -4.98
N SER A 98 5.98 -11.66 -5.49
CA SER A 98 6.85 -12.64 -4.87
C SER A 98 7.48 -12.05 -3.60
N GLN A 99 7.73 -12.88 -2.59
CA GLN A 99 8.36 -12.44 -1.34
C GLN A 99 9.66 -11.63 -1.57
N PRO A 100 10.57 -12.02 -2.48
CA PRO A 100 11.78 -11.23 -2.77
C PRO A 100 11.49 -9.84 -3.37
N GLU A 101 10.40 -9.67 -4.11
CA GLU A 101 10.02 -8.37 -4.69
C GLU A 101 9.50 -7.45 -3.59
N VAL A 102 8.67 -7.99 -2.69
CA VAL A 102 8.18 -7.27 -1.52
C VAL A 102 9.33 -6.84 -0.64
N ASP A 103 10.26 -7.75 -0.36
CA ASP A 103 11.40 -7.45 0.50
C ASP A 103 12.28 -6.36 -0.13
N ARG A 104 12.46 -6.34 -1.45
CA ARG A 104 13.17 -5.25 -2.14
C ARG A 104 12.45 -3.91 -2.00
N ILE A 105 11.12 -3.90 -2.15
CA ILE A 105 10.34 -2.65 -2.07
C ILE A 105 10.27 -2.13 -0.62
N LEU A 106 10.16 -3.03 0.37
CA LEU A 106 10.04 -2.67 1.78
C LEU A 106 11.39 -2.42 2.48
N HIS A 107 12.49 -3.02 2.03
CA HIS A 107 13.83 -2.86 2.61
C HIS A 107 14.76 -1.94 1.80
N HIS A 108 14.24 -1.12 0.88
CA HIS A 108 15.01 -0.01 0.29
C HIS A 108 15.23 1.08 1.35
N GLY A 109 16.15 0.81 2.26
CA GLY A 109 16.50 1.64 3.42
C GLY A 109 17.45 0.93 4.40
N ALA A 110 18.26 -0.01 3.90
CA ALA A 110 19.36 -0.64 4.65
C ALA A 110 20.71 -0.27 4.02
#